data_AF-A0A9N8EXG9-F1
#
_entry.id   AF-A0A9N8EXG9-F1
#
_cell.length_a   1.000
_cell.length_b   1.000
_cell.length_c   1.000
_cell.angle_alpha   90.00
_cell.angle_beta   90.00
_cell.angle_gamma   90.00
#
_symmetry.space_group_name_H-M   'P 1'
#
loop_
_entity.id
_entity.type
_entity.pdbx_description
1 polymer ?
#
loop_
_entity_poly.entity_id
_entity_poly.type
_entity_poly.pdbx_seq_one_letter_code
_entity_poly.pdbx_strand_id
1 'polypeptide(L)'
;MNRPLFFSFYMIIALLPWPRDVVNALNATTGTSSNATTSSDASSRQYYYDPTANDELWPGAFPTPVNSTHVITLNIRTDQFPEETVWHWSQRTGPATFQLVESGTPDEGNALFSYEQQVESDTIYHLKVQDTLGDGTCCVFGSGWFTITNAIPTIPTNNSLYQYYPEGTVLWELLGSDFHHLAQVYLYIDQNGHSHVVEYLPGIGYAIVIYQFVSEERTITTQQKIVVPETTTPKKSTSYEPGMDHFGDILP
;
A
#
# COMPACT_ATOMS: atom_id res chain seq x y z
N MET A 1 45.98 -5.57 6.11
CA MET A 1 44.95 -5.55 5.06
C MET A 1 43.80 -6.44 5.51
N ASN A 2 42.88 -5.90 6.30
CA ASN A 2 41.68 -6.61 6.76
C ASN A 2 40.47 -5.94 6.11
N ARG A 3 39.71 -6.70 5.31
CA ARG A 3 38.42 -6.27 4.75
C ARG A 3 37.33 -6.64 5.76
N PRO A 4 36.36 -5.77 6.06
CA PRO A 4 35.22 -6.16 6.89
C PRO A 4 34.25 -7.01 6.06
N LEU A 5 33.77 -8.09 6.66
CA LEU A 5 32.66 -8.92 6.19
C LEU A 5 31.36 -8.15 6.48
N PHE A 6 30.66 -7.73 5.42
CA PHE A 6 29.27 -7.29 5.54
C PHE A 6 28.36 -8.53 5.52
N PHE A 7 27.85 -8.93 6.67
CA PHE A 7 26.69 -9.79 6.76
C PHE A 7 25.46 -8.93 6.50
N SER A 8 24.83 -9.10 5.34
CA SER A 8 23.52 -8.54 5.04
C SER A 8 22.48 -9.62 5.25
N PHE A 9 21.77 -9.56 6.38
CA PHE A 9 20.53 -10.28 6.60
C PHE A 9 19.41 -9.45 5.95
N TYR A 10 18.97 -9.84 4.75
CA TYR A 10 17.67 -9.42 4.24
C TYR A 10 16.65 -10.48 4.65
N MET A 11 15.95 -10.20 5.75
CA MET A 11 14.76 -10.94 6.14
C MET A 11 13.60 -10.40 5.29
N ILE A 12 13.34 -11.03 4.14
CA ILE A 12 12.09 -10.87 3.42
C ILE A 12 11.10 -11.83 4.06
N ILE A 13 10.24 -11.30 4.92
CA ILE A 13 9.01 -11.98 5.34
C ILE A 13 7.88 -11.03 4.97
N ALA A 14 7.41 -11.14 3.73
CA ALA A 14 6.02 -10.83 3.43
C ALA A 14 5.23 -12.11 3.74
N LEU A 15 4.62 -12.14 4.91
CA LEU A 15 3.55 -13.08 5.27
C LEU A 15 2.37 -12.18 5.65
N LEU A 16 1.13 -12.25 5.18
CA LEU A 16 0.37 -12.97 4.14
C LEU A 16 -0.98 -12.21 4.11
N PRO A 17 -1.63 -11.89 2.97
CA PRO A 17 -3.08 -11.75 2.98
C PRO A 17 -3.71 -13.14 3.14
N TRP A 18 -4.54 -13.32 4.17
CA TRP A 18 -5.32 -14.54 4.38
C TRP A 18 -6.29 -14.78 3.21
N PRO A 19 -6.42 -16.02 2.69
CA PRO A 19 -7.56 -16.39 1.87
C PRO A 19 -8.84 -16.31 2.73
N ARG A 20 -9.70 -15.33 2.45
CA ARG A 20 -11.10 -15.32 2.91
C ARG A 20 -11.81 -16.49 2.24
N ASP A 21 -11.88 -17.63 2.92
CA ASP A 21 -12.87 -18.70 2.76
C ASP A 21 -12.51 -19.87 3.69
N VAL A 22 -12.86 -19.82 4.99
CA VAL A 22 -13.33 -20.93 5.86
C VAL A 22 -13.65 -20.36 7.27
N VAL A 23 -14.66 -19.50 7.42
CA VAL A 23 -15.35 -19.33 8.74
C VAL A 23 -16.84 -19.02 8.56
N ASN A 24 -17.50 -19.67 7.59
CA ASN A 24 -18.96 -19.66 7.49
C ASN A 24 -19.49 -21.09 7.29
N ALA A 25 -19.12 -21.97 8.22
CA ALA A 25 -19.81 -23.25 8.41
C ALA A 25 -19.41 -23.83 9.76
N LEU A 26 -20.05 -23.37 10.84
CA LEU A 26 -20.45 -24.16 12.01
C LEU A 26 -21.20 -23.23 12.97
N ASN A 27 -22.45 -23.62 13.26
CA ASN A 27 -23.44 -22.99 14.15
C ASN A 27 -24.54 -22.14 13.50
N ALA A 28 -25.03 -22.57 12.34
CA ALA A 28 -26.46 -22.46 12.05
C ALA A 28 -27.19 -23.67 12.67
N THR A 29 -27.47 -23.63 13.98
CA THR A 29 -28.64 -24.30 14.57
C THR A 29 -28.91 -23.83 16.01
N THR A 30 -30.16 -23.42 16.21
CA THR A 30 -30.95 -23.35 17.47
C THR A 30 -30.67 -22.25 18.50
N GLY A 31 -31.61 -21.29 18.58
CA GLY A 31 -32.39 -21.10 19.82
C GLY A 31 -32.12 -19.87 20.70
N THR A 32 -32.98 -18.85 20.55
CA THR A 32 -33.64 -18.01 21.59
C THR A 32 -32.94 -17.58 22.90
N SER A 33 -32.83 -16.25 23.02
CA SER A 33 -33.09 -15.34 24.17
C SER A 33 -32.35 -15.43 25.52
N SER A 34 -31.77 -14.25 25.85
CA SER A 34 -31.73 -13.54 27.14
C SER A 34 -30.67 -13.88 28.21
N ASN A 35 -30.20 -12.77 28.80
CA ASN A 35 -29.52 -12.55 30.07
C ASN A 35 -27.98 -12.53 30.11
N ALA A 36 -27.50 -11.31 30.39
CA ALA A 36 -26.19 -10.99 30.92
C ALA A 36 -25.88 -11.86 32.15
N THR A 37 -24.75 -12.55 32.10
CA THR A 37 -24.07 -13.05 33.28
C THR A 37 -22.57 -12.82 33.10
N THR A 38 -22.00 -12.05 34.01
CA THR A 38 -20.56 -11.87 34.21
C THR A 38 -19.87 -13.24 34.38
N SER A 39 -18.98 -13.61 33.47
CA SER A 39 -18.00 -14.67 33.70
C SER A 39 -16.59 -14.15 33.43
N SER A 40 -15.83 -14.02 34.52
CA SER A 40 -14.39 -13.89 34.51
C SER A 40 -13.75 -15.15 33.92
N ASP A 41 -13.43 -15.12 32.64
CA ASP A 41 -12.53 -16.09 32.02
C ASP A 41 -11.50 -15.32 31.17
N ALA A 42 -10.55 -14.69 31.87
CA ALA A 42 -9.43 -13.97 31.28
C ALA A 42 -8.34 -14.97 30.92
N SER A 43 -8.46 -15.57 29.73
CA SER A 43 -7.40 -16.32 29.05
C SER A 43 -7.18 -15.74 27.65
N SER A 44 -6.34 -14.70 27.59
CA SER A 44 -5.53 -14.25 26.44
C SER A 44 -6.05 -14.57 25.02
N ARG A 45 -7.21 -14.06 24.63
CA ARG A 45 -7.46 -13.85 23.20
C ARG A 45 -6.70 -12.60 22.79
N GLN A 46 -5.53 -12.78 22.19
CA GLN A 46 -4.88 -11.71 21.43
C GLN A 46 -5.90 -11.22 20.40
N TYR A 47 -6.37 -9.99 20.57
CA TYR A 47 -7.35 -9.39 19.69
C TYR A 47 -6.66 -9.15 18.34
N TYR A 48 -7.00 -9.98 17.35
CA TYR A 48 -6.57 -9.77 15.97
C TYR A 48 -7.41 -8.63 15.41
N TYR A 49 -6.75 -7.54 15.02
CA TYR A 49 -7.41 -6.38 14.43
C TYR A 49 -7.51 -6.58 12.91
N ASP A 50 -8.74 -6.64 12.41
CA ASP A 50 -9.05 -6.66 10.98
C ASP A 50 -9.69 -5.31 10.61
N PRO A 51 -8.96 -4.38 9.97
CA PRO A 51 -9.50 -3.07 9.68
C PRO A 51 -10.72 -3.14 8.75
N THR A 52 -10.82 -4.16 7.88
CA THR A 52 -11.98 -4.33 6.99
C THR A 52 -13.29 -4.60 7.75
N ALA A 53 -13.19 -5.11 8.98
CA ALA A 53 -14.32 -5.41 9.86
C ALA A 53 -14.41 -4.47 11.07
N ASN A 54 -13.31 -3.81 11.44
CA ASN A 54 -13.17 -3.10 12.71
C ASN A 54 -12.97 -1.59 12.58
N ASP A 55 -12.67 -1.06 11.38
CA ASP A 55 -12.49 0.36 11.16
C ASP A 55 -13.53 0.90 10.17
N GLU A 56 -14.40 1.79 10.63
CA GLU A 56 -15.37 2.47 9.75
C GLU A 56 -14.69 3.41 8.75
N LEU A 57 -13.45 3.84 9.06
CA LEU A 57 -12.61 4.63 8.16
C LEU A 57 -11.80 3.75 7.22
N TRP A 58 -11.88 2.42 7.34
CA TRP A 58 -11.28 1.55 6.34
C TRP A 58 -11.87 1.96 4.99
N PRO A 59 -11.03 2.20 3.97
CA PRO A 59 -11.48 2.67 2.67
C PRO A 59 -12.42 1.71 1.93
N GLY A 60 -12.88 0.63 2.58
CA GLY A 60 -13.58 -0.47 1.96
C GLY A 60 -12.68 -1.14 0.93
N ALA A 61 -13.27 -1.57 -0.16
CA ALA A 61 -12.50 -1.78 -1.38
C ALA A 61 -12.32 -0.48 -2.19
N PHE A 62 -12.86 0.68 -1.75
CA PHE A 62 -13.21 1.81 -2.63
C PHE A 62 -13.18 3.22 -1.97
N PRO A 63 -12.02 3.90 -1.85
CA PRO A 63 -12.02 5.31 -1.42
C PRO A 63 -11.54 6.28 -2.52
N THR A 64 -11.30 5.84 -3.76
CA THR A 64 -10.73 6.74 -4.78
C THR A 64 -11.86 7.57 -5.40
N PRO A 65 -11.71 8.90 -5.59
CA PRO A 65 -12.69 9.67 -6.35
C PRO A 65 -12.91 9.07 -7.74
N VAL A 66 -14.15 8.71 -8.02
CA VAL A 66 -14.58 8.11 -9.30
C VAL A 66 -14.15 9.04 -10.46
N ASN A 67 -13.56 8.47 -11.50
CA ASN A 67 -13.14 9.13 -12.76
C ASN A 67 -11.76 9.80 -12.80
N SER A 68 -10.86 9.54 -11.83
CA SER A 68 -9.48 10.02 -11.92
C SER A 68 -8.52 8.92 -12.38
N THR A 69 -8.37 8.75 -13.69
CA THR A 69 -7.26 7.96 -14.22
C THR A 69 -5.97 8.68 -13.88
N HIS A 70 -4.91 7.95 -13.48
CA HIS A 70 -3.62 8.53 -13.06
C HIS A 70 -3.57 9.18 -11.67
N VAL A 71 -4.48 8.80 -10.77
CA VAL A 71 -4.38 9.18 -9.35
C VAL A 71 -4.27 7.95 -8.46
N ILE A 72 -3.25 7.95 -7.62
CA ILE A 72 -3.07 6.98 -6.55
C ILE A 72 -3.33 7.69 -5.22
N THR A 73 -4.05 7.05 -4.31
CA THR A 73 -4.27 7.58 -2.97
C THR A 73 -3.48 6.73 -1.97
N LEU A 74 -2.57 7.37 -1.24
CA LEU A 74 -1.96 6.80 -0.04
C LEU A 74 -2.88 7.11 1.14
N ASN A 75 -3.41 6.07 1.76
CA ASN A 75 -4.19 6.20 2.98
C ASN A 75 -3.37 5.74 4.19
N ILE A 76 -3.33 6.57 5.22
CA ILE A 76 -2.63 6.31 6.48
C ILE A 76 -3.64 6.46 7.61
N ARG A 77 -3.95 5.34 8.26
CA ARG A 77 -4.64 5.34 9.55
C ARG A 77 -3.59 5.35 10.65
N THR A 78 -3.57 6.40 11.44
CA THR A 78 -2.61 6.57 12.53
C THR A 78 -3.05 5.84 13.79
N ASP A 79 -2.10 5.46 14.63
CA ASP A 79 -2.38 5.14 16.03
C ASP A 79 -2.32 6.43 16.87
N GLN A 80 -2.04 6.35 18.17
CA GLN A 80 -1.94 7.52 19.04
C GLN A 80 -0.70 8.39 18.82
N PHE A 81 0.29 7.95 18.03
CA PHE A 81 1.57 8.63 17.83
C PHE A 81 1.84 8.93 16.34
N PRO A 82 0.99 9.75 15.70
CA PRO A 82 1.09 10.06 14.27
C PRO A 82 2.41 10.70 13.87
N GLU A 83 3.04 11.47 14.77
CA GLU A 83 4.27 12.21 14.55
C GLU A 83 5.49 11.32 14.24
N GLU A 84 5.40 10.04 14.58
CA GLU A 84 6.46 9.06 14.36
C GLU A 84 6.43 8.53 12.93
N THR A 85 5.29 8.65 12.25
CA THR A 85 5.07 8.15 10.89
C THR A 85 5.48 9.17 9.84
N VAL A 86 6.52 8.85 9.07
CA VAL A 86 6.99 9.66 7.94
C VAL A 86 6.89 8.86 6.64
N TRP A 87 6.22 9.42 5.64
CA TRP A 87 6.15 8.82 4.31
C TRP A 87 6.89 9.65 3.26
N HIS A 88 7.45 8.96 2.27
CA HIS A 88 8.13 9.55 1.12
C HIS A 88 7.60 8.91 -0.15
N TRP A 89 7.17 9.74 -1.09
CA TRP A 89 6.74 9.36 -2.42
C TRP A 89 7.78 9.79 -3.44
N SER A 90 8.35 8.85 -4.17
CA SER A 90 9.42 9.10 -5.13
C SER A 90 9.11 8.52 -6.51
N GLN A 91 9.54 9.23 -7.55
CA GLN A 91 9.41 8.82 -8.95
C GLN A 91 10.75 8.29 -9.48
N ARG A 92 10.73 7.19 -10.23
CA ARG A 92 11.92 6.65 -10.89
C ARG A 92 12.36 7.57 -12.02
N THR A 93 13.63 7.98 -11.99
CA THR A 93 14.26 8.85 -13.02
C THR A 93 15.39 8.16 -13.80
N GLY A 94 15.72 6.92 -13.44
CA GLY A 94 16.75 6.09 -14.09
C GLY A 94 16.69 4.64 -13.61
N PRO A 95 17.63 3.76 -13.99
CA PRO A 95 17.55 2.31 -13.72
C PRO A 95 17.32 1.94 -12.25
N ALA A 96 17.99 2.62 -11.33
CA ALA A 96 17.86 2.42 -9.89
C ALA A 96 17.83 3.76 -9.12
N THR A 97 17.47 4.85 -9.81
CA THR A 97 17.44 6.19 -9.23
C THR A 97 16.01 6.68 -9.09
N PHE A 98 15.69 7.18 -7.91
CA PHE A 98 14.40 7.76 -7.57
C PHE A 98 14.60 9.20 -7.13
N GLN A 99 13.73 10.09 -7.59
CA GLN A 99 13.66 11.47 -7.17
C GLN A 99 12.45 11.62 -6.23
N LEU A 100 12.67 12.26 -5.08
CA LEU A 100 11.58 12.61 -4.16
C LEU A 100 10.61 13.57 -4.86
N VAL A 101 9.33 13.22 -4.86
CA VAL A 101 8.24 14.04 -5.38
C VAL A 101 7.54 14.74 -4.22
N GLU A 102 7.17 13.96 -3.20
CA GLU A 102 6.45 14.47 -2.03
C GLU A 102 6.79 13.64 -0.78
N SER A 103 6.59 14.23 0.39
CA SER A 103 6.72 13.57 1.69
C SER A 103 5.82 14.24 2.70
N GLY A 104 5.44 13.52 3.75
CA GLY A 104 4.61 14.08 4.80
C GLY A 104 4.64 13.27 6.09
N THR A 105 4.00 13.84 7.10
CA THR A 105 3.81 13.29 8.44
C THR A 105 2.38 13.62 8.85
N PRO A 106 1.54 12.62 9.18
CA PRO A 106 0.25 12.84 9.81
C PRO A 106 0.39 13.64 11.12
N ASP A 107 -0.59 14.48 11.45
CA ASP A 107 -0.53 15.38 12.60
C ASP A 107 -1.62 15.12 13.65
N GLU A 108 -2.47 14.13 13.44
CA GLU A 108 -3.55 13.73 14.36
C GLU A 108 -3.53 12.23 14.63
N GLY A 109 -3.64 11.88 15.92
CA GLY A 109 -3.67 10.50 16.38
C GLY A 109 -5.06 9.89 16.23
N ASN A 110 -5.11 8.60 15.93
CA ASN A 110 -6.34 7.87 15.65
C ASN A 110 -7.20 8.48 14.52
N ALA A 111 -6.55 9.08 13.52
CA ALA A 111 -7.21 9.67 12.37
C ALA A 111 -6.85 8.95 11.06
N LEU A 112 -7.58 9.25 9.99
CA LEU A 112 -7.29 8.83 8.63
C LEU A 112 -6.78 10.02 7.83
N PHE A 113 -5.64 9.84 7.17
CA PHE A 113 -5.08 10.79 6.21
C PHE A 113 -5.04 10.15 4.83
N SER A 114 -5.49 10.88 3.82
CA SER A 114 -5.48 10.46 2.42
C SER A 114 -4.69 11.46 1.59
N TYR A 115 -3.61 10.99 0.97
CA TYR A 115 -2.72 11.79 0.12
C TYR A 115 -2.86 11.34 -1.32
N GLU A 116 -3.39 12.22 -2.18
CA GLU A 116 -3.51 11.97 -3.61
C GLU A 116 -2.20 12.25 -4.33
N GLN A 117 -1.76 11.31 -5.14
CA GLN A 117 -0.54 11.36 -5.92
C GLN A 117 -0.89 11.29 -7.40
N GLN A 118 -0.55 12.36 -8.13
CA GLN A 118 -0.62 12.37 -9.59
C GLN A 118 0.51 11.52 -10.14
N VAL A 119 0.21 10.60 -11.04
CA VAL A 119 1.19 9.67 -11.59
C VAL A 119 1.27 9.71 -13.11
N GLU A 120 2.46 9.49 -13.65
CA GLU A 120 2.67 9.35 -15.09
C GLU A 120 2.57 7.89 -15.50
N SER A 121 1.90 7.65 -16.64
CA SER A 121 1.98 6.36 -17.34
C SER A 121 3.43 5.98 -17.67
N ASP A 122 3.71 4.69 -17.76
CA ASP A 122 5.04 4.11 -18.03
C ASP A 122 6.15 4.64 -17.10
N THR A 123 5.89 4.58 -15.80
CA THR A 123 6.80 5.08 -14.76
C THR A 123 6.68 4.19 -13.50
N ILE A 124 7.78 4.04 -12.77
CA ILE A 124 7.78 3.37 -11.46
C ILE A 124 7.81 4.42 -10.34
N TYR A 125 6.97 4.24 -9.35
CA TYR A 125 6.96 5.01 -8.11
C TYR A 125 7.39 4.14 -6.94
N HIS A 126 7.91 4.79 -5.91
CA HIS A 126 8.38 4.19 -4.68
C HIS A 126 7.75 4.94 -3.51
N LEU A 127 6.95 4.21 -2.73
CA LEU A 127 6.49 4.65 -1.44
C LEU A 127 7.39 4.04 -0.36
N LYS A 128 7.93 4.89 0.50
CA LYS A 128 8.65 4.51 1.71
C LYS A 128 7.90 5.08 2.91
N VAL A 129 7.49 4.22 3.84
CA VAL A 129 6.91 4.62 5.13
C VAL A 129 7.88 4.23 6.24
N GLN A 130 8.12 5.15 7.17
CA GLN A 130 9.00 4.96 8.29
C GLN A 130 8.28 5.30 9.58
N ASP A 131 8.49 4.49 10.59
CA ASP A 131 8.26 4.87 11.97
C ASP A 131 9.63 5.20 12.59
N THR A 132 9.75 6.40 13.15
CA THR A 132 11.01 6.94 13.66
C THR A 132 11.41 6.40 15.03
N LEU A 133 10.47 5.86 15.84
CA LEU A 133 10.79 5.20 17.10
C LEU A 133 10.97 3.69 16.94
N GLY A 134 10.33 3.09 15.94
CA GLY A 134 10.56 1.73 15.48
C GLY A 134 9.83 0.66 16.28
N ASP A 135 8.74 1.03 16.93
CA ASP A 135 7.80 0.15 17.63
C ASP A 135 6.51 -0.12 16.84
N GLY A 136 6.34 0.53 15.70
CA GLY A 136 5.26 0.32 14.75
C GLY A 136 4.14 1.33 14.89
N THR A 137 2.96 1.00 14.35
CA THR A 137 1.77 1.87 14.43
C THR A 137 0.59 1.14 15.03
N CYS A 138 0.79 0.38 16.11
CA CYS A 138 -0.21 -0.56 16.61
C CYS A 138 -0.26 -0.78 18.13
N CYS A 139 -1.28 -1.61 18.42
CA CYS A 139 -1.38 -2.55 19.50
C CYS A 139 -2.07 -1.97 20.74
N VAL A 140 -1.32 -1.45 21.71
CA VAL A 140 -1.94 -0.86 22.90
C VAL A 140 -2.35 0.59 22.65
N PHE A 141 -1.68 1.24 21.71
CA PHE A 141 -1.81 2.68 21.45
C PHE A 141 -2.71 3.01 20.26
N GLY A 142 -3.59 2.10 19.87
CA GLY A 142 -4.40 2.21 18.66
C GLY A 142 -3.95 1.21 17.59
N SER A 143 -4.74 1.06 16.54
CA SER A 143 -4.43 0.13 15.46
C SER A 143 -4.40 0.92 14.16
N GLY A 144 -3.19 1.31 13.76
CA GLY A 144 -2.92 1.94 12.48
C GLY A 144 -2.88 0.92 11.35
N TRP A 145 -2.95 1.44 10.13
CA TRP A 145 -2.80 0.69 8.89
C TRP A 145 -2.46 1.62 7.73
N PHE A 146 -1.91 1.05 6.67
CA PHE A 146 -1.54 1.76 5.45
C PHE A 146 -2.21 1.07 4.27
N THR A 147 -2.75 1.86 3.33
CA THR A 147 -3.20 1.31 2.05
C THR A 147 -2.81 2.20 0.88
N ILE A 148 -2.69 1.58 -0.29
CA ILE A 148 -2.63 2.27 -1.57
C ILE A 148 -3.88 1.92 -2.35
N THR A 149 -4.62 2.93 -2.79
CA THR A 149 -5.83 2.76 -3.61
C THR A 149 -5.72 3.49 -4.94
N ASN A 150 -6.37 2.97 -5.98
CA ASN A 150 -6.39 3.57 -7.32
C ASN A 150 -7.72 3.27 -8.02
N ALA A 151 -8.16 4.16 -8.91
CA ALA A 151 -9.46 4.07 -9.61
C ALA A 151 -9.55 2.99 -10.71
N ILE A 152 -8.46 2.27 -11.02
CA ILE A 152 -8.37 1.41 -12.20
C ILE A 152 -8.13 -0.07 -11.80
N PRO A 153 -8.81 -1.03 -12.47
CA PRO A 153 -8.57 -2.46 -12.25
C PRO A 153 -7.17 -2.90 -12.69
N THR A 154 -6.55 -3.78 -11.89
CA THR A 154 -5.35 -4.54 -12.28
C THR A 154 -5.66 -5.43 -13.50
N ILE A 155 -4.75 -5.50 -14.46
CA ILE A 155 -4.98 -6.21 -15.73
C ILE A 155 -5.07 -7.75 -15.50
N PRO A 156 -6.04 -8.45 -16.13
CA PRO A 156 -6.13 -9.91 -16.10
C PRO A 156 -5.12 -10.58 -17.02
N THR A 157 -4.41 -11.60 -16.52
CA THR A 157 -3.84 -12.67 -17.36
C THR A 157 -4.93 -13.70 -17.62
N ASN A 158 -5.65 -13.59 -18.75
CA ASN A 158 -6.47 -14.61 -19.46
C ASN A 158 -7.22 -15.73 -18.68
N ASN A 159 -7.47 -15.60 -17.38
CA ASN A 159 -8.27 -16.47 -16.55
C ASN A 159 -9.15 -15.57 -15.66
N SER A 160 -10.40 -15.42 -16.09
CA SER A 160 -11.39 -14.49 -15.54
C SER A 160 -11.66 -14.77 -14.06
N LEU A 161 -11.14 -13.92 -13.17
CA LEU A 161 -11.53 -13.89 -11.75
C LEU A 161 -11.55 -12.50 -11.08
N TYR A 162 -11.46 -11.38 -11.82
CA TYR A 162 -11.58 -10.05 -11.19
C TYR A 162 -12.71 -9.20 -11.78
N GLN A 163 -13.49 -8.63 -10.86
CA GLN A 163 -14.65 -7.78 -11.08
C GLN A 163 -14.19 -6.34 -11.32
N TYR A 164 -14.86 -5.64 -12.24
CA TYR A 164 -14.61 -4.23 -12.54
C TYR A 164 -15.08 -3.34 -11.38
N TYR A 165 -14.20 -2.47 -10.88
CA TYR A 165 -14.48 -1.57 -9.77
C TYR A 165 -14.28 -0.11 -10.16
N PRO A 166 -15.33 0.59 -10.63
CA PRO A 166 -15.23 1.98 -11.09
C PRO A 166 -14.87 2.98 -9.98
N GLU A 167 -14.97 2.58 -8.71
CA GLU A 167 -14.70 3.39 -7.51
C GLU A 167 -13.30 3.11 -6.90
N GLY A 168 -12.51 2.26 -7.56
CA GLY A 168 -11.12 1.96 -7.23
C GLY A 168 -10.87 0.59 -6.61
N THR A 169 -9.64 0.32 -6.16
CA THR A 169 -9.26 -0.94 -5.51
C THR A 169 -8.10 -0.72 -4.55
N VAL A 170 -8.03 -1.51 -3.47
CA VAL A 170 -6.85 -1.60 -2.60
C VAL A 170 -5.79 -2.42 -3.34
N LEU A 171 -4.74 -1.74 -3.79
CA LEU A 171 -3.61 -2.35 -4.49
C LEU A 171 -2.61 -2.98 -3.54
N TRP A 172 -2.46 -2.37 -2.37
CA TRP A 172 -1.53 -2.79 -1.33
C TRP A 172 -2.06 -2.36 0.03
N GLU A 173 -1.81 -3.18 1.04
CA GLU A 173 -2.16 -2.92 2.42
C GLU A 173 -1.04 -3.39 3.35
N LEU A 174 -0.92 -2.71 4.50
CA LEU A 174 -0.07 -3.13 5.60
C LEU A 174 -0.73 -2.77 6.91
N LEU A 175 -0.91 -3.76 7.78
CA LEU A 175 -1.45 -3.55 9.12
C LEU A 175 -0.36 -3.01 10.03
N GLY A 176 -0.73 -2.14 10.97
CA GLY A 176 0.20 -1.63 11.97
C GLY A 176 0.85 -2.74 12.78
N SER A 177 0.17 -3.88 13.00
CA SER A 177 0.73 -5.04 13.70
C SER A 177 1.88 -5.73 12.97
N ASP A 178 1.94 -5.57 11.64
CA ASP A 178 2.98 -6.12 10.78
C ASP A 178 4.01 -5.06 10.39
N PHE A 179 3.78 -3.80 10.78
CA PHE A 179 4.67 -2.68 10.55
C PHE A 179 5.52 -2.42 11.79
N HIS A 180 6.84 -2.57 11.65
CA HIS A 180 7.76 -2.33 12.76
C HIS A 180 8.45 -0.97 12.70
N HIS A 181 9.05 -0.60 11.56
CA HIS A 181 9.80 0.66 11.45
C HIS A 181 10.01 1.13 10.00
N LEU A 182 9.92 0.22 9.02
CA LEU A 182 10.13 0.53 7.61
C LEU A 182 9.27 -0.36 6.73
N ALA A 183 8.52 0.26 5.83
CA ALA A 183 7.80 -0.38 4.75
C ALA A 183 8.17 0.30 3.43
N GLN A 184 8.33 -0.51 2.39
CA GLN A 184 8.63 -0.04 1.05
C GLN A 184 7.78 -0.80 0.05
N VAL A 185 7.18 -0.07 -0.88
CA VAL A 185 6.38 -0.63 -1.96
C VAL A 185 6.66 0.14 -3.24
N TYR A 186 6.73 -0.61 -4.35
CA TYR A 186 6.96 -0.05 -5.66
C TYR A 186 5.73 -0.28 -6.53
N LEU A 187 5.39 0.74 -7.30
CA LEU A 187 4.22 0.75 -8.17
C LEU A 187 4.67 1.04 -9.60
N TYR A 188 4.32 0.18 -10.54
CA TYR A 188 4.46 0.47 -11.96
C TYR A 188 3.12 0.95 -12.52
N ILE A 189 3.15 2.10 -13.18
CA ILE A 189 2.02 2.61 -13.94
C ILE A 189 2.28 2.24 -15.39
N ASP A 190 1.40 1.43 -15.98
CA ASP A 190 1.57 1.03 -17.37
C ASP A 190 1.18 2.16 -18.35
N GLN A 191 1.31 1.89 -19.65
CA GLN A 191 1.02 2.87 -20.71
C GLN A 191 -0.46 3.28 -20.78
N ASN A 192 -1.36 2.52 -20.14
CA ASN A 192 -2.79 2.81 -20.07
C ASN A 192 -3.16 3.51 -18.76
N GLY A 193 -2.18 3.84 -17.90
CA GLY A 193 -2.40 4.44 -16.59
C GLY A 193 -2.79 3.42 -15.51
N HIS A 194 -2.73 2.11 -15.79
CA HIS A 194 -3.10 1.11 -14.79
C HIS A 194 -1.96 0.89 -13.80
N SER A 195 -2.31 0.75 -12.53
CA SER A 195 -1.35 0.62 -11.45
C SER A 195 -1.10 -0.85 -11.10
N HIS A 196 0.16 -1.22 -10.95
CA HIS A 196 0.58 -2.57 -10.59
C HIS A 196 1.60 -2.51 -9.45
N VAL A 197 1.42 -3.31 -8.40
CA VAL A 197 2.47 -3.51 -7.40
C VAL A 197 3.58 -4.35 -8.02
N VAL A 198 4.84 -3.91 -7.85
CA VAL A 198 6.01 -4.58 -8.42
C VAL A 198 7.09 -4.80 -7.37
N GLU A 199 7.90 -5.83 -7.59
CA GLU A 199 9.05 -6.16 -6.77
C GLU A 199 10.34 -5.93 -7.55
N TYR A 200 11.38 -5.46 -6.86
CA TYR A 200 12.72 -5.42 -7.44
C TYR A 200 13.39 -6.79 -7.32
N LEU A 201 13.69 -7.40 -8.47
CA LEU A 201 14.38 -8.68 -8.55
C LEU A 201 15.84 -8.45 -8.97
N PRO A 202 16.83 -8.78 -8.11
CA PRO A 202 18.24 -8.59 -8.43
C PRO A 202 18.64 -9.24 -9.76
N GLY A 203 19.30 -8.47 -10.63
CA GLY A 203 19.73 -8.92 -11.95
C GLY A 203 18.65 -9.00 -13.03
N ILE A 204 17.37 -8.75 -12.67
CA ILE A 204 16.23 -8.74 -13.59
C ILE A 204 15.64 -7.33 -13.70
N GLY A 205 15.58 -6.59 -12.59
CA GLY A 205 14.87 -5.31 -12.51
C GLY A 205 13.51 -5.46 -11.83
N TYR A 206 12.61 -4.50 -12.05
CA TYR A 206 11.28 -4.53 -11.48
C TYR A 206 10.38 -5.52 -12.23
N ALA A 207 9.58 -6.29 -11.50
CA ALA A 207 8.64 -7.23 -12.07
C ALA A 207 7.32 -7.25 -11.31
N ILE A 208 6.23 -7.46 -12.04
CA ILE A 208 4.95 -7.88 -11.44
C ILE A 208 5.12 -9.36 -11.08
N VAL A 209 4.93 -9.69 -9.80
CA VAL A 209 5.05 -11.05 -9.27
C VAL A 209 3.66 -11.57 -8.93
N ILE A 210 3.26 -12.65 -9.60
CA ILE A 210 1.97 -13.30 -9.34
C ILE A 210 2.21 -14.52 -8.46
N TYR A 211 1.58 -14.48 -7.29
CA TYR A 211 1.59 -15.56 -6.31
C TYR A 211 0.35 -16.43 -6.45
N GLN A 212 0.53 -17.75 -6.34
CA GLN A 212 -0.58 -18.68 -6.24
C GLN A 212 -0.53 -19.38 -4.88
N PHE A 213 -1.66 -19.41 -4.19
CA PHE A 213 -1.84 -20.26 -3.03
C PHE A 213 -2.13 -21.70 -3.48
N VAL A 214 -1.29 -22.63 -3.05
CA VAL A 214 -1.47 -24.06 -3.29
C VAL A 214 -2.13 -24.64 -2.05
N SER A 215 -3.46 -24.75 -2.08
CA SER A 215 -4.28 -25.12 -0.90
C SER A 215 -3.90 -26.46 -0.30
N GLU A 216 -3.50 -27.43 -1.14
CA GLU A 216 -3.08 -28.77 -0.72
C GLU A 216 -1.77 -28.75 0.08
N GLU A 217 -0.87 -27.84 -0.24
CA GLU A 217 0.45 -27.71 0.40
C GLU A 217 0.47 -26.64 1.48
N ARG A 218 -0.57 -25.80 1.54
CA ARG A 218 -0.64 -24.60 2.39
C ARG A 218 0.57 -23.66 2.17
N THR A 219 1.13 -23.68 0.97
CA THR A 219 2.27 -22.89 0.53
C THR A 219 1.82 -21.83 -0.48
N ILE A 220 2.60 -20.75 -0.56
CA ILE A 220 2.49 -19.79 -1.65
C ILE A 220 3.67 -20.00 -2.57
N THR A 221 3.39 -20.11 -3.87
CA THR A 221 4.40 -20.33 -4.89
C THR A 221 4.34 -19.19 -5.91
N THR A 222 5.51 -18.71 -6.35
CA THR A 222 5.57 -17.76 -7.47
C THR A 222 5.19 -18.48 -8.75
N GLN A 223 4.13 -18.02 -9.41
CA GLN A 223 3.70 -18.57 -10.69
C GLN A 223 4.33 -17.85 -11.88
N GLN A 224 4.30 -16.51 -11.85
CA GLN A 224 4.68 -15.70 -13.01
C GLN A 224 5.44 -14.45 -12.57
N LYS A 225 6.43 -14.08 -13.37
CA LYS A 225 7.18 -12.83 -13.27
C LYS A 225 7.06 -12.10 -14.59
N ILE A 226 6.47 -10.91 -14.57
CA ILE A 226 6.35 -10.04 -15.76
C ILE A 226 7.31 -8.88 -15.56
N VAL A 227 8.44 -8.90 -16.28
CA VAL A 227 9.47 -7.87 -16.16
C VAL A 227 8.93 -6.56 -16.72
N VAL A 228 9.02 -5.50 -15.92
CA VAL A 228 8.68 -4.14 -16.35
C VAL A 228 9.78 -3.65 -17.29
N PRO A 229 9.45 -3.13 -18.49
CA PRO A 229 10.44 -2.59 -19.40
C PRO A 229 11.30 -1.53 -18.70
N GLU A 230 12.62 -1.56 -18.94
CA GLU A 230 13.44 -0.41 -18.56
C GLU A 230 13.03 0.78 -19.44
N THR A 231 12.55 1.85 -18.82
CA THR A 231 12.23 3.09 -19.51
C THR A 231 13.50 3.62 -20.16
N THR A 232 13.61 3.50 -21.49
CA THR A 232 14.82 3.87 -22.24
C THR A 232 14.99 5.39 -22.42
N THR A 233 14.11 6.19 -21.82
CA THR A 233 14.06 7.64 -22.05
C THR A 233 13.87 8.37 -20.72
N PRO A 234 14.82 9.23 -20.30
CA PRO A 234 14.60 10.12 -19.17
C PRO A 234 13.42 11.04 -19.51
N LYS A 235 12.30 10.89 -18.82
CA LYS A 235 11.20 11.85 -18.92
C LYS A 235 11.66 13.12 -18.20
N LYS A 236 11.74 14.21 -18.97
CA LYS A 236 12.18 15.52 -18.50
C LYS A 236 11.17 16.01 -17.45
N SER A 237 11.62 16.26 -16.22
CA SER A 237 10.76 16.84 -15.20
C SER A 237 10.22 18.18 -15.72
N THR A 238 8.92 18.28 -15.94
CA THR A 238 8.29 19.59 -16.17
C THR A 238 8.16 20.26 -14.82
N SER A 239 9.14 21.09 -14.47
CA SER A 239 8.97 22.09 -13.42
C SER A 239 7.85 23.02 -13.82
N TYR A 240 6.77 23.03 -13.05
CA TYR A 240 5.68 23.99 -13.18
C TYR A 240 6.23 25.36 -12.75
N GLU A 241 6.60 26.23 -13.69
CA GLU A 241 6.81 27.65 -13.41
C GLU A 241 5.44 28.35 -13.48
N PRO A 242 4.99 29.03 -12.42
CA PRO A 242 3.81 29.88 -12.51
C PRO A 242 4.13 31.05 -13.43
N GLY A 243 3.39 31.15 -14.54
CA GLY A 243 3.51 32.27 -15.47
C GLY A 243 3.28 33.61 -14.77
N MET A 244 4.30 34.46 -14.81
CA MET A 244 4.14 35.90 -14.58
C MET A 244 3.30 36.46 -15.73
N ASP A 245 2.06 36.86 -15.42
CA ASP A 245 1.24 37.66 -16.31
C ASP A 245 1.93 39.00 -16.60
N HIS A 246 2.18 39.23 -17.90
CA HIS A 246 2.56 40.52 -18.44
C HIS A 246 1.39 41.51 -18.28
N PHE A 247 1.46 42.38 -17.27
CA PHE A 247 0.74 43.66 -17.32
C PHE A 247 1.48 44.58 -18.28
N GLY A 248 0.89 44.79 -19.45
CA GLY A 248 1.32 45.77 -20.43
C GLY A 248 1.04 47.19 -19.94
N ASP A 249 2.10 48.00 -19.94
CA ASP A 249 2.02 49.46 -19.89
C ASP A 249 1.24 49.99 -21.10
N ILE A 250 0.16 50.74 -20.84
CA ILE A 250 -0.33 51.78 -21.76
C ILE A 250 -0.71 53.00 -20.92
N LEU A 251 0.20 53.98 -20.87
CA LEU A 251 -0.12 55.39 -20.64
C LEU A 251 -0.16 56.10 -22.00
N PRO A 252 -0.97 57.17 -22.10
CA PRO A 252 -0.37 58.50 -22.08
C PRO A 252 -0.75 59.33 -20.86
#